data_AF-A0A970P9E9-F1
#
_entry.id   AF-A0A970P9E9-F1
#
_cell.length_a   1.000
_cell.length_b   1.000
_cell.length_c   1.000
_cell.angle_alpha   90.00
_cell.angle_beta   90.00
_cell.angle_gamma   90.00
#
_symmetry.space_group_name_H-M   'P 1'
#
loop_
_entity.id
_entity.type
_entity.pdbx_description
1 polymer ?
#
loop_
_entity_poly.entity_id
_entity_poly.type
_entity_poly.pdbx_seq_one_letter_code
_entity_poly.pdbx_strand_id
1 'polypeptide(L)'
;MARPDVSELYSTLKADEFAMLGTGTYSLHDVYRAVRRRHPDLCDDTFLCRENCRNGHDQPEWQHVVRKALDSLKRRNASRVTHVGPAQWSFE
;
A
#
# COMPACT_ATOMS: atom_id res chain seq x y z
N MET A 1 -9.89 8.65 -13.80
CA MET A 1 -8.71 8.01 -14.44
C MET A 1 -7.66 7.91 -13.35
N ALA A 2 -7.17 6.71 -13.04
CA ALA A 2 -6.08 6.59 -12.06
C ALA A 2 -4.84 7.30 -12.61
N ARG A 3 -4.24 8.20 -11.83
CA ARG A 3 -2.99 8.88 -12.22
C ARG A 3 -1.87 7.82 -12.41
N PRO A 4 -0.90 8.09 -13.30
CA PRO A 4 0.14 7.10 -13.66
C PRO A 4 1.04 6.73 -12.48
N ASP A 5 1.39 7.70 -11.62
CA ASP A 5 2.13 7.54 -10.36
C ASP A 5 1.50 6.48 -9.43
N VAL A 6 0.17 6.51 -9.29
CA VAL A 6 -0.59 5.57 -8.47
C VAL A 6 -0.53 4.15 -9.03
N SER A 7 -0.62 4.02 -10.36
CA SER A 7 -0.55 2.72 -11.03
C SER A 7 0.86 2.12 -10.97
N GLU A 8 1.87 2.98 -11.07
CA GLU A 8 3.28 2.62 -10.89
C GLU A 8 3.55 2.14 -9.46
N LEU A 9 3.10 2.89 -8.45
CA LEU A 9 3.21 2.50 -7.05
C LEU A 9 2.61 1.12 -6.79
N TYR A 10 1.39 0.87 -7.28
CA TYR A 10 0.74 -0.44 -7.13
C TYR A 10 1.57 -1.58 -7.71
N SER A 11 2.11 -1.38 -8.91
CA SER A 11 2.88 -2.39 -9.63
C SER A 11 4.20 -2.69 -8.92
N THR A 12 4.91 -1.63 -8.49
CA THR A 12 6.17 -1.73 -7.74
C THR A 12 5.97 -2.46 -6.41
N LEU A 13 4.97 -2.07 -5.61
CA LEU A 13 4.69 -2.70 -4.32
C LEU A 13 4.31 -4.18 -4.45
N LYS A 14 3.62 -4.56 -5.53
CA LYS A 14 3.28 -5.95 -5.82
C LYS A 14 4.43 -6.77 -6.37
N ALA A 15 5.31 -6.16 -7.16
CA ALA A 15 6.48 -6.83 -7.71
C ALA A 15 7.49 -7.14 -6.61
N ASP A 16 7.71 -6.17 -5.71
CA ASP A 16 8.67 -6.31 -4.61
C ASP A 16 8.06 -6.98 -3.37
N GLU A 17 6.75 -7.26 -3.37
CA GLU A 17 5.99 -7.84 -2.24
C GLU A 17 6.29 -7.16 -0.89
N PHE A 18 6.44 -5.84 -0.93
CA PHE A 18 6.85 -5.02 0.22
C PHE A 18 8.21 -5.42 0.84
N ALA A 19 9.17 -5.94 0.07
CA ALA A 19 10.49 -6.38 0.56
C ALA A 19 11.30 -5.30 1.30
N MET A 20 10.97 -4.01 1.17
CA MET A 20 11.55 -2.94 1.98
C MET A 20 11.15 -3.01 3.46
N LEU A 21 10.02 -3.67 3.76
CA LEU A 21 9.67 -4.09 5.10
C LEU A 21 10.42 -5.40 5.35
N GLY A 22 11.27 -5.41 6.37
CA GLY A 22 11.92 -6.64 6.81
C GLY A 22 10.89 -7.65 7.33
N THR A 23 11.37 -8.82 7.75
CA THR A 23 10.51 -9.81 8.38
C THR A 23 9.97 -9.27 9.72
N GLY A 24 8.66 -9.36 9.92
CA GLY A 24 8.03 -8.93 11.16
C GLY A 24 6.59 -8.46 10.99
N THR A 25 5.98 -8.07 12.11
CA THR A 25 4.63 -7.50 12.14
C THR A 25 4.69 -5.98 12.21
N TYR A 26 4.00 -5.33 11.28
CA TYR A 26 3.93 -3.88 11.15
C TYR A 26 2.47 -3.42 11.20
N SER A 27 2.24 -2.25 11.79
CA SER A 27 0.94 -1.60 11.65
C SER A 27 0.78 -1.04 10.22
N LEU A 28 -0.45 -0.87 9.77
CA LEU A 28 -0.75 -0.25 8.48
C LEU A 28 -0.12 1.15 8.36
N HIS A 29 -0.03 1.88 9.48
CA HIS A 29 0.63 3.18 9.54
C HIS A 29 2.16 3.08 9.36
N ASP A 30 2.79 2.04 9.91
CA ASP A 30 4.21 1.78 9.69
C ASP A 30 4.50 1.42 8.24
N VAL A 31 3.61 0.63 7.61
CA VAL A 31 3.67 0.32 6.17
C VAL A 31 3.62 1.62 5.36
N TYR A 32 2.68 2.51 5.66
CA TYR A 32 2.60 3.81 4.98
C TYR A 32 3.87 4.64 5.12
N ARG A 33 4.43 4.70 6.33
CA ARG A 33 5.70 5.41 6.58
C ARG A 33 6.85 4.81 5.78
N ALA A 34 6.95 3.47 5.72
CA ALA A 34 7.99 2.79 4.97
C ALA A 34 7.86 3.03 3.45
N VAL A 35 6.65 2.94 2.91
CA VAL A 35 6.35 3.21 1.49
C VAL A 35 6.72 4.65 1.14
N ARG A 36 6.27 5.63 1.93
CA ARG A 36 6.60 7.05 1.71
C ARG A 36 8.10 7.33 1.79
N ARG A 37 8.83 6.65 2.66
CA ARG A 37 10.28 6.79 2.77
C ARG A 37 11.01 6.21 1.55
N ARG A 38 10.48 5.13 0.96
CA ARG A 38 11.11 4.42 -0.16
C ARG A 38 10.75 5.03 -1.53
N HIS A 39 9.54 5.55 -1.67
CA HIS A 39 8.97 6.11 -2.90
C HIS A 39 8.25 7.45 -2.62
N PRO A 40 8.97 8.47 -2.12
CA PRO A 40 8.35 9.77 -1.82
C PRO A 40 7.69 10.40 -3.05
N ASP A 41 8.27 10.20 -4.23
CA ASP A 41 7.80 10.79 -5.50
C ASP A 41 6.48 10.17 -5.99
N LEU A 42 6.12 8.98 -5.48
CA LEU A 42 4.88 8.28 -5.81
C LEU A 42 3.80 8.46 -4.72
N CYS A 43 4.12 9.17 -3.64
CA CYS A 43 3.23 9.41 -2.50
C CYS A 43 2.74 10.85 -2.48
N ASP A 44 1.77 11.16 -3.35
CA ASP A 44 1.13 12.48 -3.41
C ASP A 44 0.03 12.62 -2.34
N ASP A 45 0.30 13.39 -1.29
CA ASP A 45 -0.68 13.68 -0.22
C ASP A 45 -1.78 14.65 -0.67
N THR A 46 -1.63 15.32 -1.81
CA THR A 46 -2.62 16.28 -2.35
C THR A 46 -3.69 15.63 -3.19
N PHE A 47 -3.42 14.43 -3.73
CA PHE A 47 -4.40 13.66 -4.49
C PHE A 47 -5.21 12.75 -3.56
N LEU A 48 -6.47 13.12 -3.32
CA LEU A 48 -7.33 12.44 -2.36
C LEU A 48 -8.17 11.35 -3.01
N CYS A 49 -8.48 10.32 -2.23
CA CYS A 49 -9.25 9.18 -2.68
C CYS A 49 -10.66 9.57 -3.18
N ARG A 50 -11.27 10.62 -2.64
CA ARG A 50 -12.55 11.17 -3.13
C ARG A 50 -12.52 11.62 -4.60
N GLU A 51 -11.35 11.96 -5.12
CA GLU A 51 -11.18 12.39 -6.51
C GLU A 51 -11.12 11.19 -7.48
N ASN A 52 -10.89 9.97 -6.97
CA ASN A 52 -10.74 8.76 -7.77
C ASN A 52 -11.79 7.66 -7.45
N CYS A 53 -12.33 7.64 -6.23
CA CYS A 53 -13.23 6.60 -5.71
C CYS A 53 -14.61 7.18 -5.34
N ARG A 54 -15.68 6.50 -5.78
CA ARG A 54 -17.09 6.88 -5.51
C ARG A 54 -17.49 6.93 -4.03
N ASN A 55 -16.80 6.19 -3.16
CA ASN A 55 -17.01 6.16 -1.70
C ASN A 55 -15.82 6.77 -0.94
N GLY A 56 -15.09 7.69 -1.58
CA GLY A 56 -13.78 8.14 -1.09
C GLY A 56 -13.83 8.82 0.27
N HIS A 57 -12.85 8.46 1.11
CA HIS A 57 -12.51 9.20 2.32
C HIS A 57 -11.51 10.32 1.98
N ASP A 58 -11.33 11.31 2.86
CA ASP A 58 -10.29 12.34 2.78
C ASP A 58 -8.87 11.79 3.11
N GLN A 59 -8.55 10.59 2.63
CA GLN A 59 -7.20 10.03 2.71
C GLN A 59 -6.50 10.14 1.35
N PRO A 60 -5.17 10.29 1.32
CA PRO A 60 -4.39 10.27 0.09
C PRO A 60 -4.60 8.98 -0.70
N GLU A 61 -4.73 9.08 -2.02
CA GLU A 61 -4.99 7.94 -2.89
C GLU A 61 -3.87 6.89 -2.84
N TRP A 62 -2.61 7.31 -2.63
CA TRP A 62 -1.49 6.38 -2.50
C TRP A 62 -1.66 5.41 -1.31
N GLN A 63 -2.30 5.85 -0.21
CA GLN A 63 -2.59 4.98 0.93
C GLN A 63 -3.66 3.93 0.58
N HIS A 64 -4.66 4.33 -0.21
CA HIS A 64 -5.65 3.40 -0.74
C HIS A 64 -4.98 2.32 -1.61
N VAL A 65 -3.98 2.71 -2.39
CA VAL A 65 -3.25 1.80 -3.28
C VAL A 65 -2.35 0.85 -2.52
N VAL A 66 -1.68 1.32 -1.47
CA VAL A 66 -0.94 0.45 -0.55
C VAL A 66 -1.88 -0.62 0.03
N ARG A 67 -3.06 -0.24 0.52
CA ARG A 67 -4.05 -1.21 1.02
C ARG A 67 -4.47 -2.21 -0.05
N LYS A 68 -4.73 -1.74 -1.27
CA LYS A 68 -5.10 -2.59 -2.40
C LYS A 68 -3.98 -3.57 -2.77
N ALA A 69 -2.72 -3.16 -2.67
CA ALA A 69 -1.57 -4.03 -2.89
C ALA A 69 -1.48 -5.11 -1.79
N LEU A 70 -1.59 -4.73 -0.52
CA LEU A 70 -1.60 -5.67 0.62
C LEU A 70 -2.72 -6.72 0.49
N ASP A 71 -3.96 -6.28 0.20
CA ASP A 71 -5.10 -7.17 0.00
C ASP A 71 -4.92 -8.09 -1.22
N SER A 72 -4.28 -7.59 -2.29
CA SER A 72 -3.98 -8.41 -3.47
C SER A 72 -2.92 -9.47 -3.18
N LEU A 73 -1.92 -9.15 -2.36
CA LEU A 73 -0.82 -10.06 -2.01
C LEU A 73 -1.28 -11.12 -1.02
N LYS A 74 -2.05 -10.75 0.01
CA LYS A 74 -2.67 -11.72 0.94
C LYS A 74 -3.50 -12.81 0.25
N ARG A 75 -4.11 -12.52 -0.91
CA ARG A 75 -4.90 -13.50 -1.67
C ARG A 75 -4.02 -14.47 -2.50
N ARG A 76 -2.72 -14.24 -2.60
CA ARG A 76 -1.77 -15.14 -3.27
C ARG A 76 -1.26 -16.18 -2.27
N ASN A 77 -1.33 -17.46 -2.63
CA ASN A 77 -0.92 -18.59 -1.77
C ASN A 77 0.57 -18.62 -1.40
N ALA A 78 1.44 -17.87 -2.07
CA ALA A 78 2.89 -17.85 -1.84
C ALA A 78 3.43 -16.43 -1.58
N SER A 79 2.55 -15.51 -1.14
CA SER A 79 2.95 -14.15 -0.81
C SER A 79 3.52 -14.09 0.59
N ARG A 80 4.55 -13.25 0.75
CA ARG A 80 5.19 -12.89 2.02
C ARG A 80 4.27 -12.13 2.97
N VAL A 81 3.17 -11.56 2.46
CA VAL A 81 2.25 -10.67 3.18
C VAL A 81 1.06 -11.44 3.75
N THR A 82 0.87 -11.34 5.06
CA THR A 82 -0.25 -11.97 5.80
C THR A 82 -0.96 -10.93 6.67
N HIS A 83 -2.30 -10.99 6.73
CA HIS A 83 -3.09 -10.13 7.60
C HIS A 83 -3.31 -10.81 8.95
N VAL A 84 -2.76 -10.24 10.02
CA VAL A 84 -2.73 -10.87 11.36
C VAL A 84 -3.70 -10.25 12.36
N GLY A 85 -4.19 -9.03 12.12
CA GLY A 85 -5.10 -8.36 13.05
C GLY A 85 -5.62 -7.02 12.53
N PRO A 86 -6.41 -6.30 13.34
CA PRO A 86 -6.94 -4.99 12.96
C PRO A 86 -5.80 -4.03 12.60
N ALA A 87 -5.72 -3.67 11.32
CA ALA A 87 -4.65 -2.82 10.76
C ALA A 87 -3.22 -3.35 11.03
N GLN A 88 -3.04 -4.66 11.21
CA GLN A 88 -1.73 -5.28 11.39
C GLN A 88 -1.42 -6.29 10.29
N TRP A 89 -0.22 -6.19 9.75
CA TRP A 89 0.28 -7.00 8.64
C TRP A 89 1.62 -7.63 9.02
N SER A 90 1.75 -8.92 8.75
CA SER A 90 3.01 -9.66 8.92
C SER A 90 3.65 -9.88 7.55
N PHE A 91 4.97 -9.78 7.52
CA PHE A 91 5.81 -9.98 6.34
C PHE A 91 6.83 -11.07 6.67
N GLU A 92 6.85 -12.15 5.89
CA GLU A 92 7.71 -13.34 6.11
C GLU A 92 8.58 -13.65 4.89
#